data_AF-Q7NZP1-F1
#
_entry.id   AF-Q7NZP1-F1
#
_cell.length_a   1.000
_cell.length_b   1.000
_cell.length_c   1.000
_cell.angle_alpha   90.00
_cell.angle_beta   90.00
_cell.angle_gamma   90.00
#
_symmetry.space_group_name_H-M   'P 1'
#
loop_
_entity.id
_entity.type
_entity.pdbx_description
1 polymer ?
#
loop_
_entity_poly.entity_id
_entity_poly.type
_entity_poly.pdbx_seq_one_letter_code
_entity_poly.pdbx_strand_id
1 'polypeptide(L)'
;MALTPFAPPPGLGELALVSRPCFGETVCGDGMVARAETDGGVTLAILDALGHGAQAHVLAREMEAWLEREPPQPPAERLARLHRRFQGSLGAAVCLATVQPSGLLACASVGNALLRVLQPELSLIAGQPGTVGQALPRLRERRLQLRAGALLLLTTDGVPEHLPADALEALAGLPAGRMGSQLMSNHAKWHDDAACIVARWNP
;
A
#
# COMPACT_ATOMS: atom_id res chain seq x y z
N MET A 1 -10.15 -8.96 14.74
CA MET A 1 -9.87 -7.77 13.91
C MET A 1 -10.41 -6.55 14.65
N ALA A 2 -9.54 -5.81 15.34
CA ALA A 2 -9.97 -4.60 16.04
C ALA A 2 -10.04 -3.48 14.99
N LEU A 3 -11.24 -2.96 14.74
CA LEU A 3 -11.44 -1.76 13.95
C LEU A 3 -11.13 -0.57 14.88
N THR A 4 -9.90 -0.09 14.84
CA THR A 4 -9.56 1.19 15.47
C THR A 4 -10.43 2.27 14.82
N PRO A 5 -11.13 3.14 15.57
CA PRO A 5 -11.90 4.22 14.97
C PRO A 5 -10.97 5.08 14.11
N PHE A 6 -11.30 5.12 12.83
CA PHE A 6 -10.44 5.66 11.79
C PHE A 6 -10.84 7.10 11.47
N ALA A 7 -9.88 8.02 11.55
CA ALA A 7 -10.01 9.37 11.03
C ALA A 7 -9.09 9.51 9.81
N PRO A 8 -9.61 9.82 8.61
CA PRO A 8 -8.75 9.97 7.45
C PRO A 8 -7.82 11.17 7.58
N PRO A 9 -6.60 11.07 7.01
CA PRO A 9 -5.79 12.25 6.81
C PRO A 9 -6.54 13.23 5.90
N PRO A 10 -6.34 14.55 6.08
CA PRO A 10 -6.97 15.57 5.24
C PRO A 10 -6.81 15.25 3.75
N GLY A 11 -7.90 15.37 2.98
CA GLY A 11 -7.97 15.04 1.56
C GLY A 11 -8.49 13.62 1.24
N LEU A 12 -8.47 12.67 2.20
CA LEU A 12 -9.17 11.39 2.03
C LEU A 12 -10.55 11.43 2.71
N GLY A 13 -11.58 10.95 2.01
CA GLY A 13 -12.92 10.84 2.59
C GLY A 13 -13.11 9.56 3.40
N GLU A 14 -12.45 8.48 2.98
CA GLU A 14 -12.44 7.20 3.68
C GLU A 14 -11.07 6.56 3.53
N LEU A 15 -10.63 5.81 4.55
CA LEU A 15 -9.48 4.94 4.44
C LEU A 15 -9.57 3.78 5.45
N ALA A 16 -8.97 2.65 5.11
CA ALA A 16 -8.86 1.47 5.95
C ALA A 16 -7.56 0.75 5.65
N LEU A 17 -6.90 0.29 6.70
CA LEU A 17 -5.70 -0.54 6.65
C LEU A 17 -6.07 -1.88 7.27
N VAL A 18 -5.89 -2.97 6.53
CA VAL A 18 -6.25 -4.32 7.00
C VAL A 18 -5.09 -5.26 6.68
N SER A 19 -4.65 -6.02 7.68
CA SER A 19 -3.64 -7.07 7.48
C SER A 19 -4.02 -8.36 8.20
N ARG A 20 -3.42 -9.46 7.75
CA ARG A 20 -3.54 -10.79 8.34
C ARG A 20 -2.18 -11.48 8.27
N PRO A 21 -1.70 -12.07 9.38
CA PRO A 21 -0.49 -12.88 9.33
C PRO A 21 -0.66 -14.14 8.50
N CYS A 22 0.44 -14.65 7.97
CA CYS A 22 0.53 -16.01 7.43
C CYS A 22 0.02 -17.04 8.44
N PHE A 23 -0.67 -18.09 7.98
CA PHE A 23 -1.18 -19.13 8.87
C PHE A 23 -0.06 -19.77 9.70
N GLY A 24 -0.25 -19.79 11.02
CA GLY A 24 0.73 -20.29 11.98
C GLY A 24 1.63 -19.21 12.58
N GLU A 25 1.69 -18.03 11.96
CA GLU A 25 2.39 -16.86 12.52
C GLU A 25 1.49 -16.04 13.44
N THR A 26 2.10 -15.40 14.45
CA THR A 26 1.39 -14.51 15.38
C THR A 26 1.49 -13.04 15.00
N VAL A 27 2.40 -12.71 14.07
CA VAL A 27 2.68 -11.36 13.60
C VAL A 27 2.76 -11.36 12.08
N CYS A 28 2.34 -10.26 11.46
CA CYS A 28 2.34 -10.10 10.01
C CYS A 28 3.64 -9.45 9.54
N GLY A 29 4.26 -10.03 8.50
CA GLY A 29 5.43 -9.49 7.80
C GLY A 29 5.13 -8.29 6.91
N ASP A 30 3.86 -7.98 6.63
CA ASP A 30 3.49 -6.83 5.80
C ASP A 30 3.46 -5.52 6.58
N GLY A 31 3.71 -4.43 5.86
CA GLY A 31 3.69 -3.06 6.38
C GLY A 31 2.70 -2.15 5.63
N MET A 32 2.14 -1.17 6.33
CA MET A 32 1.24 -0.17 5.78
C MET A 32 1.48 1.19 6.44
N VAL A 33 1.58 2.23 5.62
CA VAL A 33 1.66 3.63 6.07
C VAL A 33 0.53 4.42 5.42
N ALA A 34 -0.17 5.21 6.22
CA ALA A 34 -1.05 6.26 5.73
C ALA A 34 -0.84 7.52 6.58
N ARG A 35 -0.36 8.60 5.95
CA ARG A 35 0.08 9.80 6.67
C ARG A 35 -0.33 11.07 5.94
N ALA A 36 -0.84 12.05 6.68
CA ALA A 36 -1.00 13.41 6.19
C ALA A 36 0.38 14.09 6.04
N GLU A 37 0.61 14.77 4.93
CA GLU A 37 1.82 15.52 4.67
C GLU A 37 1.66 16.99 5.10
N THR A 38 2.78 17.64 5.40
CA THR A 38 2.78 19.06 5.83
C THR A 38 2.34 20.02 4.73
N ASP A 39 2.39 19.60 3.46
CA ASP A 39 1.91 20.35 2.30
C ASP A 39 0.40 20.12 2.01
N GLY A 40 -0.30 19.40 2.90
CA GLY A 40 -1.70 19.05 2.77
C GLY A 40 -1.96 17.81 1.91
N GLY A 41 -0.91 17.17 1.37
CA GLY A 41 -1.02 15.90 0.67
C GLY A 41 -1.19 14.70 1.61
N VAL A 42 -1.26 13.51 1.03
CA VAL A 42 -1.31 12.24 1.76
C VAL A 42 -0.31 11.26 1.15
N THR A 43 0.45 10.57 2.00
CA THR A 43 1.24 9.41 1.61
C THR A 43 0.51 8.14 1.99
N LEU A 44 0.44 7.19 1.04
CA LEU A 44 0.06 5.80 1.26
C LEU A 44 1.24 4.91 0.86
N ALA A 45 1.63 3.96 1.69
CA ALA A 45 2.64 2.97 1.32
C ALA A 45 2.22 1.59 1.82
N ILE A 46 2.47 0.56 1.02
CA ILE A 46 2.34 -0.83 1.42
C ILE A 46 3.66 -1.56 1.18
N LEU A 47 4.00 -2.46 2.10
CA LEU A 47 5.25 -3.20 2.12
C LEU A 47 4.94 -4.68 2.30
N ASP A 48 5.66 -5.52 1.58
CA ASP A 48 5.73 -6.97 1.75
C ASP A 48 7.20 -7.30 2.03
N ALA A 49 7.53 -7.54 3.29
CA ALA A 49 8.88 -7.87 3.71
C ALA A 49 9.17 -9.34 3.44
N LEU A 50 10.32 -9.63 2.81
CA LEU A 50 10.66 -10.99 2.37
C LEU A 50 10.65 -12.00 3.54
N GLY A 51 9.88 -13.07 3.36
CA GLY A 51 9.67 -14.12 4.35
C GLY A 51 8.35 -13.94 5.10
N HIS A 52 8.24 -14.53 6.28
CA HIS A 52 7.08 -14.35 7.18
C HIS A 52 7.54 -14.39 8.64
N GLY A 53 6.63 -14.06 9.54
CA GLY A 53 6.86 -14.14 10.98
C GLY A 53 7.76 -13.02 11.51
N ALA A 54 8.43 -13.28 12.63
CA ALA A 54 9.04 -12.23 13.45
C ALA A 54 10.09 -11.37 12.73
N GLN A 55 10.93 -11.96 11.86
CA GLN A 55 11.99 -11.20 11.18
C GLN A 55 11.43 -10.26 10.10
N ALA A 56 10.49 -10.75 9.28
CA ALA A 56 9.78 -9.94 8.30
C ALA A 56 9.00 -8.82 9.00
N HIS A 57 8.30 -9.14 10.10
CA HIS A 57 7.57 -8.18 10.90
C HIS A 57 8.46 -7.05 11.42
N VAL A 58 9.62 -7.37 12.01
CA VAL A 58 10.57 -6.36 12.51
C VAL A 58 11.01 -5.43 11.37
N LEU A 59 11.39 -5.99 10.22
CA LEU A 59 11.80 -5.17 9.07
C LEU A 59 10.65 -4.25 8.60
N ALA A 60 9.43 -4.77 8.49
CA ALA A 60 8.27 -3.97 8.09
C ALA A 60 8.02 -2.80 9.05
N ARG A 61 8.06 -3.04 10.36
CA ARG A 61 7.90 -1.98 11.38
C ARG A 61 9.01 -0.92 11.28
N GLU A 62 10.26 -1.33 11.05
CA GLU A 62 11.37 -0.38 10.89
C GLU A 62 11.22 0.48 9.63
N MET A 63 10.79 -0.12 8.51
CA MET A 63 10.59 0.57 7.24
C MET A 63 9.41 1.55 7.32
N GLU A 64 8.31 1.17 7.95
CA GLU A 64 7.18 2.08 8.24
C GLU A 64 7.63 3.26 9.09
N ALA A 65 8.30 3.00 10.22
CA ALA A 65 8.76 4.05 11.12
C ALA A 65 9.74 5.01 10.43
N TRP A 66 10.49 4.55 9.44
CA TRP A 66 11.31 5.42 8.60
C TRP A 66 10.46 6.25 7.63
N LEU A 67 9.51 5.62 6.94
CA LEU A 67 8.58 6.30 6.02
C LEU A 67 7.74 7.37 6.72
N GLU A 68 7.32 7.12 7.96
CA GLU A 68 6.56 8.03 8.81
C GLU A 68 7.34 9.26 9.27
N ARG A 69 8.67 9.26 9.20
CA ARG A 69 9.52 10.40 9.59
C ARG A 69 10.14 11.13 8.41
N GLU A 70 10.11 10.51 7.24
CA GLU A 70 10.70 11.10 6.05
C GLU A 70 9.90 12.30 5.53
N PRO A 71 10.55 13.41 5.15
CA PRO A 71 9.87 14.53 4.50
C PRO A 71 9.15 14.14 3.21
N PRO A 72 8.10 14.90 2.82
CA PRO A 72 7.47 14.74 1.51
C PRO A 72 8.50 14.95 0.40
N GLN A 73 8.58 13.97 -0.50
CA GLN A 73 9.44 13.93 -1.67
C GLN A 73 8.76 13.07 -2.75
N PRO A 74 9.16 13.17 -4.03
CA PRO A 74 8.64 12.31 -5.09
C PRO A 74 8.78 10.83 -4.73
N PRO A 75 7.76 9.98 -5.00
CA PRO A 75 7.79 8.56 -4.62
C PRO A 75 9.03 7.78 -5.04
N ALA A 76 9.54 8.02 -6.25
CA ALA A 76 10.76 7.38 -6.72
C ALA A 76 11.99 7.78 -5.89
N GLU A 77 12.09 9.05 -5.48
CA GLU A 77 13.18 9.51 -4.63
C GLU A 77 13.09 8.91 -3.22
N ARG A 78 11.88 8.85 -2.64
CA ARG A 78 11.66 8.22 -1.33
C ARG A 78 12.00 6.74 -1.36
N LEU A 79 11.61 6.00 -2.40
CA LEU A 79 11.99 4.58 -2.55
C LEU A 79 13.50 4.39 -2.71
N ALA A 80 14.20 5.27 -3.45
CA ALA A 80 15.66 5.21 -3.56
C ALA A 80 16.36 5.46 -2.20
N ARG A 81 15.83 6.40 -1.41
CA ARG A 81 16.31 6.67 -0.05
C ARG A 81 16.02 5.51 0.90
N LEU A 82 14.82 4.94 0.84
CA LEU A 82 14.42 3.76 1.60
C LEU A 82 15.34 2.58 1.28
N HIS A 83 15.58 2.31 0.00
CA HIS A 83 16.51 1.28 -0.44
C HIS A 83 17.88 1.46 0.20
N ARG A 84 18.50 2.65 0.08
CA ARG A 84 19.81 2.93 0.69
C ARG A 84 19.82 2.75 2.20
N ARG A 85 18.76 3.15 2.90
CA ARG A 85 18.66 3.02 4.36
C ARG A 85 18.63 1.55 4.81
N PHE A 86 18.01 0.68 4.01
CA PHE A 86 17.81 -0.73 4.33
C PHE A 86 18.67 -1.65 3.46
N GLN A 87 19.75 -1.15 2.86
CA GLN A 87 20.69 -1.97 2.09
C GLN A 87 21.26 -3.10 2.96
N GLY A 88 21.11 -4.33 2.50
CA GLY A 88 21.57 -5.53 3.21
C GLY A 88 20.58 -6.10 4.23
N SER A 89 19.36 -5.56 4.34
CA SER A 89 18.27 -6.18 5.13
C SER A 89 17.70 -7.42 4.43
N LEU A 90 16.66 -8.08 4.96
CA LEU A 90 15.95 -9.13 4.20
C LEU A 90 15.44 -8.60 2.86
N GLY A 91 15.03 -7.33 2.83
CA GLY A 91 14.43 -6.65 1.70
C GLY A 91 12.90 -6.73 1.69
N ALA A 92 12.28 -5.88 0.90
CA ALA A 92 10.83 -5.82 0.77
C ALA A 92 10.40 -5.41 -0.65
N ALA A 93 9.25 -5.89 -1.09
CA ALA A 93 8.49 -5.23 -2.13
C ALA A 93 7.75 -4.03 -1.52
N VAL A 94 7.67 -2.92 -2.25
CA VAL A 94 7.10 -1.67 -1.74
C VAL A 94 6.38 -0.94 -2.86
N CYS A 95 5.13 -0.56 -2.60
CA CYS A 95 4.41 0.42 -3.40
C CYS A 95 4.21 1.69 -2.56
N LEU A 96 4.65 2.84 -3.08
CA LEU A 96 4.52 4.14 -2.43
C LEU A 96 3.74 5.09 -3.35
N ALA A 97 2.70 5.69 -2.80
CA ALA A 97 1.83 6.65 -3.45
C ALA A 97 1.74 7.94 -2.63
N THR A 98 1.75 9.07 -3.31
CA THR A 98 1.51 10.40 -2.74
C THR A 98 0.39 11.08 -3.51
N VAL A 99 -0.58 11.63 -2.81
CA VAL A 99 -1.70 12.38 -3.39
C VAL A 99 -1.61 13.83 -2.93
N GLN A 100 -1.49 14.76 -3.87
CA GLN A 100 -1.53 16.19 -3.57
C GLN A 100 -2.96 16.66 -3.27
N PRO A 101 -3.17 17.82 -2.61
CA PRO A 101 -4.50 18.41 -2.40
C PRO A 101 -5.31 18.58 -3.71
N SER A 102 -4.63 18.79 -4.83
CA SER A 102 -5.23 18.88 -6.17
C SER A 102 -5.77 17.55 -6.71
N GLY A 103 -5.56 16.43 -6.00
CA GLY A 103 -5.84 15.08 -6.47
C GLY A 103 -4.80 14.50 -7.42
N LEU A 104 -3.66 15.17 -7.64
CA LEU A 104 -2.57 14.60 -8.42
C LEU A 104 -1.92 13.46 -7.63
N LEU A 105 -2.16 12.22 -8.07
CA LEU A 105 -1.49 11.02 -7.57
C LEU A 105 -0.15 10.86 -8.31
N ALA A 106 0.92 10.70 -7.55
CA ALA A 106 2.20 10.17 -8.02
C ALA A 106 2.50 8.87 -7.27
N CYS A 107 3.10 7.88 -7.94
CA CYS A 107 3.46 6.62 -7.29
C CYS A 107 4.64 5.94 -7.97
N ALA A 108 5.31 5.09 -7.20
CA ALA A 108 6.33 4.16 -7.68
C ALA A 108 6.17 2.86 -6.91
N SER A 109 6.38 1.73 -7.59
CA SER A 109 6.31 0.41 -6.98
C SER A 109 7.48 -0.46 -7.43
N VAL A 110 7.98 -1.30 -6.52
CA VAL A 110 9.06 -2.27 -6.72
C VAL A 110 8.61 -3.60 -6.14
N GLY A 111 8.86 -4.68 -6.87
CA GLY A 111 8.44 -6.03 -6.49
C GLY A 111 6.98 -6.32 -6.87
N ASN A 112 6.34 -7.14 -6.06
CA ASN A 112 4.98 -7.66 -6.23
C ASN A 112 3.89 -6.78 -5.55
N ALA A 113 4.25 -5.65 -4.93
CA ALA A 113 3.29 -4.73 -4.35
C ALA A 113 2.51 -3.96 -5.44
N LEU A 114 1.19 -3.85 -5.27
CA LEU A 114 0.30 -3.34 -6.32
C LEU A 114 -0.49 -2.12 -5.86
N LEU A 115 -0.75 -1.20 -6.78
CA LEU A 115 -1.75 -0.15 -6.65
C LEU A 115 -2.79 -0.27 -7.76
N ARG A 116 -4.07 -0.36 -7.36
CA ARG A 116 -5.24 -0.27 -8.23
C ARG A 116 -5.93 1.06 -8.00
N VAL A 117 -6.25 1.76 -9.08
CA VAL A 117 -7.02 3.01 -9.03
C VAL A 117 -8.25 2.87 -9.91
N LEU A 118 -9.44 2.97 -9.32
CA LEU A 118 -10.73 2.80 -10.00
C LEU A 118 -11.46 4.15 -10.10
N GLN A 119 -11.63 4.68 -11.32
CA GLN A 119 -12.26 6.00 -11.55
C GLN A 119 -12.56 6.44 -13.02
N PRO A 120 -13.58 5.96 -13.74
CA PRO A 120 -14.42 4.76 -13.57
C PRO A 120 -13.75 3.48 -14.12
N GLU A 121 -12.70 3.64 -14.92
CA GLU A 121 -11.87 2.53 -15.42
C GLU A 121 -10.83 2.14 -14.36
N LEU A 122 -10.39 0.87 -14.42
CA LEU A 122 -9.35 0.34 -13.55
C LEU A 122 -7.97 0.61 -14.15
N SER A 123 -7.14 1.36 -13.42
CA SER A 123 -5.71 1.47 -13.66
C SER A 123 -4.93 0.58 -12.69
N LEU A 124 -4.17 -0.38 -13.21
CA LEU A 124 -3.24 -1.21 -12.43
C LEU A 124 -1.83 -0.67 -12.56
N ILE A 125 -1.18 -0.46 -11.41
CA ILE A 125 0.19 0.00 -11.30
C ILE A 125 0.97 -1.10 -10.56
N ALA A 126 1.58 -1.98 -11.36
CA ALA A 126 2.43 -3.05 -10.88
C ALA A 126 3.85 -2.55 -10.55
N GLY A 127 4.52 -3.25 -9.65
CA GLY A 127 5.90 -2.97 -9.30
C GLY A 127 6.88 -3.33 -10.40
N GLN A 128 7.99 -2.60 -10.47
CA GLN A 128 9.13 -2.98 -11.29
C GLN A 128 9.86 -4.17 -10.65
N PRO A 129 10.40 -5.12 -11.44
CA PRO A 129 11.20 -6.21 -10.90
C PRO A 129 12.36 -5.69 -10.04
N GLY A 130 12.44 -6.17 -8.80
CA GLY A 130 13.43 -5.77 -7.82
C GLY A 130 12.92 -5.90 -6.39
N THR A 131 13.79 -5.56 -5.45
CA THR A 131 13.54 -5.67 -4.02
C THR A 131 14.22 -4.50 -3.31
N VAL A 132 13.44 -3.69 -2.59
CA VAL A 132 13.97 -2.58 -1.78
C VAL A 132 14.85 -3.15 -0.68
N GLY A 133 16.01 -2.54 -0.42
CA GLY A 133 17.05 -3.08 0.48
C GLY A 133 17.98 -4.14 -0.13
N GLN A 134 17.68 -4.68 -1.31
CA GLN A 134 18.50 -5.71 -1.98
C GLN A 134 18.95 -5.27 -3.38
N ALA A 135 18.03 -5.21 -4.34
CA ALA A 135 18.32 -4.86 -5.73
C ALA A 135 17.27 -3.90 -6.27
N LEU A 136 17.64 -2.62 -6.42
CA LEU A 136 16.73 -1.58 -6.88
C LEU A 136 16.87 -1.35 -8.39
N PRO A 137 15.77 -1.39 -9.17
CA PRO A 137 15.81 -1.03 -10.57
C PRO A 137 15.93 0.50 -10.74
N ARG A 138 16.13 0.96 -11.98
CA ARG A 138 15.88 2.37 -12.31
C ARG A 138 14.39 2.66 -12.13
N LEU A 139 14.08 3.39 -11.08
CA LEU A 139 12.71 3.68 -10.67
C LEU A 139 11.97 4.52 -11.71
N ARG A 140 10.70 4.14 -11.94
CA ARG A 140 9.76 4.85 -12.81
C ARG A 140 8.58 5.32 -11.99
N GLU A 141 8.32 6.62 -12.06
CA GLU A 141 7.14 7.21 -11.44
C GLU A 141 5.97 7.18 -12.42
N ARG A 142 4.78 6.87 -11.90
CA ARG A 142 3.51 6.99 -12.60
C ARG A 142 2.69 8.09 -11.96
N ARG A 143 2.02 8.88 -12.81
CA ARG A 143 1.14 9.97 -12.37
C ARG A 143 -0.25 9.78 -12.95
N LEU A 144 -1.26 10.11 -12.16
CA LEU A 144 -2.66 10.02 -12.52
C LEU A 144 -3.43 11.13 -11.81
N GLN A 145 -4.36 11.79 -12.50
CA GLN A 145 -5.26 12.73 -11.86
C GLN A 145 -6.41 11.96 -11.22
N LEU A 146 -6.62 12.14 -9.91
CA LEU A 146 -7.76 11.57 -9.21
C LEU A 146 -9.00 12.44 -9.41
N ARG A 147 -10.14 11.79 -9.62
CA ARG A 147 -11.50 12.34 -9.61
C ARG A 147 -12.12 12.11 -8.24
N ALA A 148 -13.04 12.98 -7.83
CA ALA A 148 -13.84 12.73 -6.63
C ALA A 148 -14.51 11.35 -6.72
N GLY A 149 -14.50 10.61 -5.61
CA GLY A 149 -14.96 9.23 -5.50
C GLY A 149 -13.93 8.17 -5.93
N ALA A 150 -12.75 8.55 -6.44
CA ALA A 150 -11.75 7.59 -6.89
C ALA A 150 -11.32 6.65 -5.76
N LEU A 151 -11.30 5.35 -6.05
CA LEU A 151 -10.90 4.32 -5.11
C LEU A 151 -9.45 3.91 -5.38
N LEU A 152 -8.61 4.01 -4.35
CA LEU A 152 -7.25 3.51 -4.35
C LEU A 152 -7.21 2.24 -3.49
N LEU A 153 -6.71 1.16 -4.08
CA LEU A 153 -6.52 -0.12 -3.42
C LEU A 153 -5.05 -0.54 -3.57
N LEU A 154 -4.30 -0.48 -2.48
CA LEU A 154 -2.95 -1.03 -2.43
C LEU A 154 -3.00 -2.42 -1.82
N THR A 155 -2.25 -3.37 -2.36
CA THR A 155 -2.18 -4.76 -1.86
C THR A 155 -0.76 -5.31 -1.91
N THR A 156 -0.41 -6.14 -0.93
CA THR A 156 0.69 -7.11 -1.03
C THR A 156 0.26 -8.31 -1.86
N ASP A 157 1.18 -9.21 -2.18
CA ASP A 157 0.89 -10.39 -3.01
C ASP A 157 0.15 -11.50 -2.27
N GLY A 158 0.03 -11.41 -0.95
CA GLY A 158 -0.95 -12.14 -0.16
C GLY A 158 -2.38 -11.97 -0.67
N VAL A 159 -2.67 -10.88 -1.38
CA VAL A 159 -3.88 -10.73 -2.20
C VAL A 159 -3.55 -10.99 -3.68
N PRO A 160 -4.33 -11.81 -4.39
CA PRO A 160 -4.10 -12.09 -5.81
C PRO A 160 -3.95 -10.83 -6.67
N GLU A 161 -2.97 -10.84 -7.58
CA GLU A 161 -2.78 -9.78 -8.57
C GLU A 161 -4.02 -9.61 -9.46
N HIS A 162 -4.60 -10.71 -9.89
CA HIS A 162 -5.83 -10.72 -10.66
C HIS A 162 -7.02 -10.97 -9.75
N LEU A 163 -7.72 -9.89 -9.40
CA LEU A 163 -9.06 -9.96 -8.82
C LEU A 163 -10.06 -10.05 -9.96
N PRO A 164 -11.07 -10.95 -9.88
CA PRO A 164 -12.19 -10.94 -10.80
C PRO A 164 -12.86 -9.55 -10.86
N ALA A 165 -13.23 -9.10 -12.06
CA ALA A 165 -13.78 -7.76 -12.24
C ALA A 165 -15.08 -7.54 -11.45
N ASP A 166 -15.96 -8.53 -11.48
CA ASP A 166 -17.19 -8.61 -10.71
C ASP A 166 -16.95 -8.55 -9.19
N ALA A 167 -15.88 -9.19 -8.70
CA ALA A 167 -15.52 -9.12 -7.29
C ALA A 167 -15.10 -7.70 -6.88
N LEU A 168 -14.29 -7.02 -7.69
CA LEU A 168 -13.87 -5.65 -7.40
C LEU A 168 -15.06 -4.68 -7.49
N GLU A 169 -15.94 -4.84 -8.47
CA GLU A 169 -17.16 -4.05 -8.61
C GLU A 169 -18.10 -4.20 -7.41
N ALA A 170 -18.33 -5.43 -6.95
CA ALA A 170 -19.17 -5.73 -5.78
C ALA A 170 -18.61 -5.09 -4.50
N LEU A 171 -17.29 -5.00 -4.38
CA LEU A 171 -16.59 -4.44 -3.23
C LEU A 171 -16.48 -2.91 -3.29
N ALA A 172 -16.41 -2.31 -4.49
CA ALA A 172 -16.09 -0.91 -4.69
C ALA A 172 -17.08 0.06 -4.02
N GLY A 173 -18.37 -0.30 -3.93
CA GLY A 173 -19.40 0.53 -3.29
C GLY A 173 -19.45 0.45 -1.77
N LEU A 174 -18.72 -0.49 -1.15
CA LEU A 174 -18.74 -0.69 0.30
C LEU A 174 -17.84 0.33 1.01
N PRO A 175 -18.18 0.79 2.23
CA PRO A 175 -17.28 1.62 3.04
C PRO A 175 -15.89 0.98 3.17
N ALA A 176 -14.82 1.78 3.17
CA ALA A 176 -13.44 1.31 3.07
C ALA A 176 -13.11 0.18 4.07
N GLY A 177 -13.56 0.30 5.31
CA GLY A 177 -13.36 -0.74 6.33
C GLY A 177 -14.04 -2.07 5.99
N ARG A 178 -15.29 -2.05 5.47
CA ARG A 178 -15.99 -3.27 5.04
C ARG A 178 -15.38 -3.84 3.76
N MET A 179 -15.01 -2.98 2.81
CA MET A 179 -14.33 -3.39 1.60
C MET A 179 -13.03 -4.14 1.92
N GLY A 180 -12.15 -3.54 2.73
CA GLY A 180 -10.88 -4.17 3.13
C GLY A 180 -11.10 -5.49 3.85
N SER A 181 -12.03 -5.52 4.82
CA SER A 181 -12.38 -6.74 5.56
C SER A 181 -12.86 -7.88 4.66
N GLN A 182 -13.76 -7.60 3.70
CA GLN A 182 -14.29 -8.61 2.80
C GLN A 182 -13.26 -9.03 1.75
N LEU A 183 -12.46 -8.10 1.22
CA LEU A 183 -11.36 -8.42 0.32
C LEU A 183 -10.41 -9.44 0.98
N MET A 184 -9.99 -9.15 2.20
CA MET A 184 -9.08 -10.02 2.96
C MET A 184 -9.72 -11.37 3.31
N SER A 185 -11.00 -11.40 3.64
CA SER A 185 -11.69 -12.65 4.00
C SER A 185 -11.92 -13.56 2.79
N ASN A 186 -12.21 -12.98 1.61
CA ASN A 186 -12.62 -13.73 0.43
C ASN A 186 -11.43 -14.09 -0.49
N HIS A 187 -10.36 -13.29 -0.47
CA HIS A 187 -9.30 -13.40 -1.49
C HIS A 187 -7.88 -13.55 -0.94
N ALA A 188 -7.60 -13.20 0.32
CA ALA A 188 -6.23 -13.28 0.82
C ALA A 188 -5.76 -14.73 1.02
N LYS A 189 -4.59 -15.08 0.48
CA LYS A 189 -3.94 -16.40 0.55
C LYS A 189 -3.60 -16.78 1.99
N TRP A 190 -4.19 -17.86 2.50
CA TRP A 190 -4.02 -18.25 3.91
C TRP A 190 -2.57 -18.60 4.30
N HIS A 191 -1.78 -19.05 3.34
CA HIS A 191 -0.39 -19.49 3.52
C HIS A 191 0.63 -18.34 3.31
N ASP A 192 0.17 -17.10 3.40
CA ASP A 192 1.00 -15.92 3.18
C ASP A 192 0.55 -14.78 4.10
N ASP A 193 1.49 -13.86 4.37
CA ASP A 193 1.13 -12.56 4.92
C ASP A 193 0.29 -11.82 3.88
N ALA A 194 -0.70 -11.06 4.34
CA ALA A 194 -1.54 -10.30 3.44
C ALA A 194 -1.93 -8.96 4.06
N ALA A 195 -1.86 -7.91 3.27
CA ALA A 195 -2.28 -6.58 3.65
C ALA A 195 -2.95 -5.84 2.49
N CYS A 196 -3.88 -4.96 2.84
CA CYS A 196 -4.44 -3.99 1.91
C CYS A 196 -4.70 -2.63 2.55
N ILE A 197 -4.53 -1.59 1.74
CA ILE A 197 -4.98 -0.23 2.03
C ILE A 197 -6.12 0.08 1.07
N VAL A 198 -7.27 0.43 1.62
CA VAL A 198 -8.42 0.93 0.86
C VAL A 198 -8.58 2.41 1.15
N ALA A 199 -8.55 3.28 0.15
CA ALA A 199 -8.74 4.72 0.33
C ALA A 199 -9.68 5.30 -0.73
N ARG A 200 -10.51 6.27 -0.34
CA ARG A 200 -11.41 6.97 -1.26
C ARG A 200 -11.08 8.46 -1.28
N TRP A 201 -10.77 8.95 -2.48
CA TRP A 201 -10.46 10.35 -2.72
C TRP A 201 -11.74 11.17 -2.81
N ASN A 202 -12.00 11.99 -1.80
CA ASN A 202 -13.12 12.93 -1.75
C ASN A 202 -12.58 14.21 -1.10
N PRO A 203 -11.94 15.09 -1.91
CA PRO A 203 -11.35 16.33 -1.42
C PRO A 203 -12.40 17.35 -0.97
#